data_AF-A0AAV2PTW9-F1
#
_entry.id   AF-A0AAV2PTW9-F1
#
_cell.length_a   1.000
_cell.length_b   1.000
_cell.length_c   1.000
_cell.angle_alpha   90.00
_cell.angle_beta   90.00
_cell.angle_gamma   90.00
#
_symmetry.space_group_name_H-M   'P 1'
#
loop_
_entity.id
_entity.type
_entity.pdbx_description
1 polymer ?
#
loop_
_entity_poly.entity_id
_entity_poly.type
_entity_poly.pdbx_seq_one_letter_code
_entity_poly.pdbx_strand_id
1 'polypeptide(L)'
;EVTVVPSGTRSTEVVLRNLPCGSPHHVYVTALNNFGASSHSNLLVSSTQGSGPRHPDKNQLLEVNKTCITVRSYTWPEQGCPITHWKIEENVGSSGWKMVHDFIPLSTTDINVCEFDFKQQWYLIKVTAVSMAGKSSVVYKINLIFLQKGASSNGLIEEIPIEESSVSVSAWLDVHLIAGAVSAVFMTIACIICCGVIIHKRKYLKYRATIKSDLSGTVEAENSRNTELTQAHLYSPTPRKKSRASLGSI
;
A
#
# COMPACT_ATOMS: atom_id res chain seq x y z
N GLU A 1 -17.85 5.43 -29.70
CA GLU A 1 -18.62 4.26 -29.23
C GLU A 1 -17.97 3.01 -29.80
N VAL A 2 -17.80 1.94 -28.99
CA VAL A 2 -17.20 0.68 -29.45
C VAL A 2 -18.14 0.02 -30.45
N THR A 3 -17.62 -0.43 -31.58
CA THR A 3 -18.43 -1.01 -32.64
C THR A 3 -18.12 -2.48 -32.82
N VAL A 4 -19.16 -3.32 -32.77
CA VAL A 4 -19.06 -4.76 -33.02
C VAL A 4 -19.38 -5.01 -34.50
N VAL A 5 -18.41 -5.52 -35.25
CA VAL A 5 -18.56 -5.83 -36.68
C VAL A 5 -18.56 -7.35 -36.85
N PRO A 6 -19.71 -7.96 -37.20
CA PRO A 6 -19.78 -9.39 -37.48
C PRO A 6 -18.99 -9.74 -38.75
N SER A 7 -18.23 -10.85 -38.73
CA SER A 7 -17.57 -11.34 -39.95
C SER A 7 -18.50 -12.12 -40.90
N GLY A 8 -19.80 -12.21 -40.60
CA GLY A 8 -20.82 -12.87 -41.44
C GLY A 8 -22.01 -13.41 -40.64
N THR A 9 -23.03 -13.92 -41.33
CA THR A 9 -24.28 -14.45 -40.72
C THR A 9 -24.12 -15.80 -40.02
N ARG A 10 -23.02 -16.52 -40.26
CA ARG A 10 -22.62 -17.77 -39.59
C ARG A 10 -21.14 -17.77 -39.23
N SER A 11 -20.68 -16.67 -38.64
CA SER A 11 -19.29 -16.50 -38.22
C SER A 11 -19.12 -16.87 -36.75
N THR A 12 -18.01 -17.54 -36.43
CA THR A 12 -17.52 -17.71 -35.05
C THR A 12 -16.55 -16.60 -34.64
N GLU A 13 -16.35 -15.61 -35.50
CA GLU A 13 -15.44 -14.49 -35.33
C GLU A 13 -16.16 -13.15 -35.41
N VAL A 14 -15.68 -12.20 -34.61
CA VAL A 14 -16.18 -10.83 -34.54
C VAL A 14 -15.02 -9.84 -34.44
N VAL A 15 -15.15 -8.71 -35.10
CA VAL A 15 -14.15 -7.63 -35.05
C VAL A 15 -14.69 -6.50 -34.20
N LEU A 16 -13.97 -6.15 -33.14
CA LEU A 16 -14.24 -4.96 -32.35
C LEU A 16 -13.47 -3.77 -32.95
N ARG A 17 -14.15 -2.64 -33.17
CA ARG A 17 -13.57 -1.39 -33.68
C ARG A 17 -13.81 -0.25 -32.70
N ASN A 18 -13.07 0.84 -32.90
CA ASN A 18 -13.16 2.06 -32.09
C ASN A 18 -12.85 1.83 -30.61
N LEU A 19 -11.92 0.91 -30.32
CA LEU A 19 -11.38 0.72 -28.99
C LEU A 19 -10.35 1.83 -28.68
N PRO A 20 -10.29 2.32 -27.42
CA PRO A 20 -9.21 3.17 -26.96
C PRO A 20 -7.83 2.60 -27.29
N CYS A 21 -6.92 3.45 -27.78
CA CYS A 21 -5.57 3.04 -28.16
C CYS A 21 -4.70 2.75 -26.92
N GLY A 22 -3.77 1.79 -27.02
CA GLY A 22 -2.82 1.42 -25.97
C GLY A 22 -3.43 1.05 -24.61
N SER A 23 -4.67 0.54 -24.60
CA SER A 23 -5.44 0.29 -23.37
C SER A 23 -5.79 -1.19 -23.22
N PRO A 24 -5.82 -1.73 -21.99
CA PRO A 24 -6.30 -3.08 -21.72
C PRO A 24 -7.83 -3.16 -21.85
N HIS A 25 -8.31 -4.25 -22.44
CA HIS A 25 -9.73 -4.53 -22.65
C HIS A 25 -10.09 -5.91 -22.13
N HIS A 26 -11.26 -5.97 -21.50
CA HIS A 26 -11.82 -7.18 -20.93
C HIS A 26 -13.05 -7.55 -21.75
N VAL A 27 -13.00 -8.68 -22.45
CA VAL A 27 -14.02 -9.11 -23.40
C VAL A 27 -14.55 -10.47 -23.00
N TYR A 28 -15.87 -10.63 -23.02
CA TYR A 28 -16.54 -11.92 -22.91
C TYR A 28 -17.69 -11.96 -23.92
N VAL A 29 -18.15 -13.16 -24.25
CA VAL A 29 -19.24 -13.37 -25.19
C VAL A 29 -20.35 -14.17 -24.51
N THR A 30 -21.59 -13.87 -24.86
CA THR A 30 -22.77 -14.61 -24.39
C THR A 30 -23.61 -15.01 -25.60
N ALA A 31 -24.11 -16.25 -25.63
CA ALA A 31 -25.03 -16.69 -26.66
C ALA A 31 -26.46 -16.24 -26.31
N LEU A 32 -27.19 -15.72 -27.30
CA LEU A 32 -28.59 -15.31 -27.13
C LEU A 32 -29.47 -16.13 -28.07
N ASN A 33 -30.54 -16.71 -27.53
CA ASN A 33 -31.60 -17.33 -28.31
C ASN A 33 -32.98 -16.82 -27.86
N ASN A 34 -34.05 -17.38 -28.43
CA ASN A 34 -35.42 -16.97 -28.11
C ASN A 34 -35.85 -17.25 -26.65
N PHE A 35 -35.12 -18.11 -25.92
CA PHE A 35 -35.36 -18.44 -24.52
C PHE A 35 -34.49 -17.63 -23.56
N GLY A 36 -33.56 -16.82 -24.08
CA GLY A 36 -32.72 -15.93 -23.28
C GLY A 36 -31.22 -16.07 -23.57
N ALA A 37 -30.44 -15.42 -22.71
CA ALA A 37 -28.99 -15.40 -22.79
C ALA A 37 -28.37 -16.58 -22.00
N SER A 38 -27.30 -17.15 -22.52
CA SER A 38 -26.49 -18.15 -21.81
C SER A 38 -25.68 -17.52 -20.66
N SER A 39 -24.94 -18.34 -19.92
CA SER A 39 -23.80 -17.86 -19.14
C SER A 39 -22.73 -17.25 -20.06
N HIS A 40 -21.96 -16.30 -19.55
CA HIS A 40 -20.83 -15.72 -20.30
C HIS A 40 -19.69 -16.73 -20.51
N SER A 41 -18.89 -16.50 -21.54
CA SER A 41 -17.63 -17.21 -21.77
C SER A 41 -16.58 -16.89 -20.68
N ASN A 42 -15.42 -17.52 -20.77
CA ASN A 42 -14.24 -17.05 -20.04
C ASN A 42 -13.89 -15.61 -20.44
N LEU A 43 -13.30 -14.87 -19.50
CA LEU A 43 -12.83 -13.51 -19.73
C LEU A 43 -11.56 -13.54 -20.59
N LEU A 44 -11.61 -12.86 -21.73
CA LEU A 44 -10.45 -12.56 -22.55
C LEU A 44 -9.92 -11.17 -22.16
N VAL A 45 -8.67 -11.13 -21.68
CA VAL A 45 -7.97 -9.88 -21.41
C VAL A 45 -6.95 -9.66 -22.53
N SER A 46 -7.09 -8.55 -23.25
CA SER A 46 -6.18 -8.19 -24.35
C SER A 46 -6.05 -6.68 -24.45
N SER A 47 -4.89 -6.19 -24.88
CA SER A 47 -4.64 -4.75 -25.02
C SER A 47 -4.59 -4.36 -26.48
N THR A 48 -5.11 -3.17 -26.79
CA THR A 48 -4.83 -2.53 -28.08
C THR A 48 -3.35 -2.16 -28.15
N GLN A 49 -2.78 -2.20 -29.34
CA GLN A 49 -1.39 -1.82 -29.54
C GLN A 49 -1.19 -0.32 -29.39
N GLY A 50 0.05 0.06 -29.11
CA GLY A 50 0.49 1.44 -28.93
C GLY A 50 0.69 1.83 -27.46
N SER A 51 1.40 2.92 -27.25
CA SER A 51 1.71 3.46 -25.92
C SER A 51 1.63 4.99 -25.92
N GLY A 52 1.76 5.57 -24.72
CA GLY A 52 1.83 7.03 -24.58
C GLY A 52 3.02 7.65 -25.33
N PRO A 53 3.00 8.99 -25.49
CA PRO A 53 4.05 9.71 -26.19
C PRO A 53 5.42 9.52 -25.51
N ARG A 54 6.52 9.66 -26.24
CA ARG A 54 7.88 9.56 -25.69
C ARG A 54 8.50 10.94 -25.50
N HIS A 55 9.46 11.12 -24.59
CA HIS A 55 10.18 12.39 -24.47
C HIS A 55 10.92 12.75 -25.77
N PRO A 56 10.75 13.99 -26.28
CA PRO A 56 11.55 14.51 -27.38
C PRO A 56 12.96 14.88 -26.92
N ASP A 57 13.86 15.13 -27.87
CA ASP A 57 15.16 15.75 -27.56
C ASP A 57 14.95 17.22 -27.14
N LYS A 58 15.62 17.64 -26.06
CA LYS A 58 15.54 19.00 -25.51
C LYS A 58 15.75 20.08 -26.57
N ASN A 59 16.74 19.91 -27.45
CA ASN A 59 17.11 20.94 -28.44
C ASN A 59 16.15 20.97 -29.63
N GLN A 60 15.35 19.91 -29.81
CA GLN A 60 14.28 19.88 -30.81
C GLN A 60 13.02 20.53 -30.25
N LEU A 61 12.68 20.22 -28.99
CA LEU A 61 11.46 20.70 -28.33
C LEU A 61 11.52 22.18 -27.99
N LEU A 62 12.65 22.67 -27.48
CA LEU A 62 12.79 24.05 -27.02
C LEU A 62 13.76 24.84 -27.88
N GLU A 63 13.27 25.97 -28.37
CA GLU A 63 14.08 27.06 -28.89
C GLU A 63 13.94 28.27 -27.97
N VAL A 64 15.02 29.00 -27.76
CA VAL A 64 15.05 30.06 -26.75
C VAL A 64 15.67 31.32 -27.33
N ASN A 65 14.97 32.44 -27.12
CA ASN A 65 15.39 33.78 -27.49
C ASN A 65 15.42 34.68 -26.23
N LYS A 66 16.03 35.87 -26.30
CA LYS A 66 16.32 36.74 -25.14
C LYS A 66 15.15 37.02 -24.20
N THR A 67 13.90 36.94 -24.69
CA THR A 67 12.69 37.22 -23.90
C THR A 67 11.60 36.16 -24.01
N CYS A 68 11.80 35.12 -24.82
CA CYS A 68 10.75 34.15 -25.14
C CYS A 68 11.34 32.75 -25.31
N ILE A 69 10.54 31.75 -24.97
CA ILE A 69 10.82 30.34 -25.20
C ILE A 69 9.77 29.83 -26.17
N THR A 70 10.23 29.25 -27.27
CA THR A 70 9.38 28.61 -28.26
C THR A 70 9.38 27.11 -28.01
N VAL A 71 8.21 26.57 -27.71
CA VAL A 71 7.96 25.14 -27.55
C VAL A 71 7.45 24.58 -28.87
N ARG A 72 8.22 23.69 -29.49
CA ARG A 72 7.89 23.00 -30.75
C ARG A 72 7.16 21.68 -30.45
N SER A 73 5.86 21.76 -30.25
CA SER A 73 5.01 20.64 -29.80
C SER A 73 5.05 19.43 -30.73
N TYR A 74 5.21 19.66 -32.04
CA TYR A 74 5.25 18.64 -33.08
C TYR A 74 6.45 17.69 -32.99
N THR A 75 7.48 18.03 -32.21
CA THR A 75 8.69 17.21 -32.06
C THR A 75 8.48 15.98 -31.18
N TRP A 76 7.34 15.89 -30.50
CA TRP A 76 7.01 14.82 -29.58
C TRP A 76 6.76 13.49 -30.32
N PRO A 77 7.59 12.46 -30.11
CA PRO A 77 7.42 11.19 -30.81
C PRO A 77 6.18 10.42 -30.33
N GLU A 78 5.37 9.97 -31.28
CA GLU A 78 4.23 9.09 -31.05
C GLU A 78 4.63 7.60 -31.10
N GLN A 79 3.97 6.76 -30.31
CA GLN A 79 4.22 5.32 -30.23
C GLN A 79 2.96 4.53 -30.57
N GLY A 80 2.41 4.75 -31.77
CA GLY A 80 1.23 4.04 -32.27
C GLY A 80 -0.12 4.61 -31.80
N CYS A 81 -0.13 5.45 -30.76
CA CYS A 81 -1.30 6.22 -30.35
C CYS A 81 -1.08 7.71 -30.61
N PRO A 82 -1.97 8.39 -31.35
CA PRO A 82 -1.79 9.79 -31.68
C PRO A 82 -1.95 10.68 -30.45
N ILE A 83 -1.13 11.75 -30.40
CA ILE A 83 -1.29 12.84 -29.44
C ILE A 83 -2.59 13.57 -29.77
N THR A 84 -3.28 14.00 -28.71
CA THR A 84 -4.56 14.71 -28.82
C THR A 84 -4.40 16.19 -28.52
N HIS A 85 -3.54 16.55 -27.57
CA HIS A 85 -3.24 17.92 -27.19
C HIS A 85 -1.96 17.98 -26.35
N TRP A 86 -1.45 19.19 -26.18
CA TRP A 86 -0.39 19.51 -25.22
C TRP A 86 -0.86 20.47 -24.14
N LYS A 87 -0.14 20.46 -23.04
CA LYS A 87 -0.27 21.39 -21.91
C LYS A 87 1.06 22.00 -21.56
N ILE A 88 1.05 23.25 -21.12
CA ILE A 88 2.24 23.96 -20.64
C ILE A 88 1.94 24.57 -19.28
N GLU A 89 2.81 24.27 -18.32
CA GLU A 89 2.77 24.80 -16.97
C GLU A 89 4.10 25.50 -16.66
N GLU A 90 4.03 26.57 -15.88
CA GLU A 90 5.20 27.28 -15.37
C GLU A 90 5.25 27.20 -13.85
N ASN A 91 6.44 27.20 -13.27
CA ASN A 91 6.62 27.36 -11.83
C ASN A 91 7.79 28.32 -11.56
N VAL A 92 7.51 29.28 -10.68
CA VAL A 92 8.43 30.34 -10.28
C VAL A 92 8.73 30.17 -8.79
N GLY A 93 9.79 29.43 -8.48
CA GLY A 93 10.21 29.23 -7.09
C GLY A 93 9.21 28.44 -6.24
N SER A 94 8.69 29.08 -5.20
CA SER A 94 7.80 28.49 -4.20
C SER A 94 6.31 28.65 -4.51
N SER A 95 5.96 29.20 -5.68
CA SER A 95 4.57 29.52 -6.04
C SER A 95 3.75 28.32 -6.53
N GLY A 96 4.41 27.19 -6.79
CA GLY A 96 3.77 25.99 -7.33
C GLY A 96 3.57 26.07 -8.85
N TRP A 97 3.00 25.01 -9.42
CA TRP A 97 2.73 24.95 -10.86
C TRP A 97 1.51 25.79 -11.22
N LYS A 98 1.68 26.71 -12.17
CA LYS A 98 0.64 27.53 -12.76
C LYS A 98 0.41 27.09 -14.20
N MET A 99 -0.85 26.94 -14.60
CA MET A 99 -1.21 26.61 -15.97
C MET A 99 -1.00 27.82 -16.88
N VAL A 100 -0.16 27.67 -17.91
CA VAL A 100 0.03 28.70 -18.96
C VAL A 100 -0.89 28.39 -20.13
N HIS A 101 -0.91 27.12 -20.57
CA HIS A 101 -1.79 26.62 -21.61
C HIS A 101 -2.37 25.27 -21.19
N ASP A 102 -3.69 25.19 -20.99
CA ASP A 102 -4.37 23.95 -20.60
C ASP A 102 -4.68 23.03 -21.80
N PHE A 103 -4.90 23.61 -22.97
CA PHE A 103 -5.20 22.86 -24.19
C PHE A 103 -4.60 23.55 -25.41
N ILE A 104 -3.60 22.88 -25.99
CA ILE A 104 -2.99 23.29 -27.26
C ILE A 104 -3.45 22.31 -28.34
N PRO A 105 -4.20 22.77 -29.37
CA PRO A 105 -4.69 21.90 -30.43
C PRO A 105 -3.55 21.44 -31.37
N LEU A 106 -3.79 20.35 -32.08
CA LEU A 106 -2.85 19.77 -33.06
C LEU A 106 -2.47 20.70 -34.22
N SER A 107 -3.29 21.72 -34.50
CA SER A 107 -3.00 22.73 -35.52
C SER A 107 -1.85 23.67 -35.13
N THR A 108 -1.51 23.75 -33.83
CA THR A 108 -0.49 24.66 -33.32
C THR A 108 0.83 23.90 -33.13
N THR A 109 1.83 24.25 -33.93
CA THR A 109 3.16 23.61 -33.92
C THR A 109 4.13 24.28 -32.96
N ASP A 110 4.07 25.61 -32.88
CA ASP A 110 5.00 26.43 -32.10
C ASP A 110 4.22 27.27 -31.09
N ILE A 111 4.63 27.19 -29.83
CA ILE A 111 4.00 27.94 -28.73
C ILE A 111 5.06 28.82 -28.08
N ASN A 112 4.82 30.13 -28.09
CA ASN A 112 5.72 31.08 -27.49
C ASN A 112 5.29 31.39 -26.05
N VAL A 113 6.16 31.07 -25.09
CA VAL A 113 6.05 31.50 -23.71
C VAL A 113 6.97 32.71 -23.54
N CYS A 114 6.38 33.88 -23.35
CA CYS A 114 7.07 35.16 -23.24
C CYS A 114 6.76 35.83 -21.89
N GLU A 115 7.30 37.04 -21.68
CA GLU A 115 6.99 37.90 -20.52
C GLU A 115 7.41 37.33 -19.16
N PHE A 116 8.63 36.80 -19.09
CA PHE A 116 9.22 36.34 -17.83
C PHE A 116 9.47 37.50 -16.86
N ASP A 117 9.22 37.29 -15.55
CA ASP A 117 9.67 38.20 -14.51
C ASP A 117 11.18 38.00 -14.30
N PHE A 118 11.97 38.84 -14.94
CA PHE A 118 13.43 38.83 -14.86
C PHE A 118 14.00 39.18 -13.47
N LYS A 119 13.15 39.48 -12.47
CA LYS A 119 13.59 39.51 -11.06
C LYS A 119 13.95 38.12 -10.55
N GLN A 120 13.43 37.06 -11.18
CA GLN A 120 13.68 35.68 -10.80
C GLN A 120 14.94 35.17 -11.48
N GLN A 121 15.69 34.32 -10.78
CA GLN A 121 16.93 33.75 -11.34
C GLN A 121 16.65 32.63 -12.35
N TRP A 122 15.55 31.90 -12.16
CA TRP A 122 15.16 30.76 -12.98
C TRP A 122 13.65 30.59 -13.04
N TYR A 123 13.20 29.93 -14.10
CA TYR A 123 11.82 29.49 -14.30
C TYR A 123 11.82 27.99 -14.60
N LEU A 124 10.80 27.28 -14.12
CA LEU A 124 10.53 25.91 -14.56
C LEU A 124 9.39 25.93 -15.56
N ILE A 125 9.58 25.27 -16.68
CA ILE A 125 8.53 25.01 -17.66
C ILE A 125 8.33 23.51 -17.75
N LYS A 126 7.09 23.08 -17.54
CA LYS A 126 6.65 21.70 -17.75
C LYS A 126 5.81 21.65 -19.00
N VAL A 127 6.23 20.85 -19.97
CA VAL A 127 5.46 20.56 -21.18
C VAL A 127 4.93 19.14 -21.04
N THR A 128 3.65 18.93 -21.36
CA THR A 128 3.01 17.61 -21.30
C THR A 128 2.30 17.32 -22.60
N ALA A 129 2.62 16.18 -23.24
CA ALA A 129 1.84 15.64 -24.35
C ALA A 129 0.85 14.60 -23.85
N VAL A 130 -0.38 14.63 -24.37
CA VAL A 130 -1.46 13.76 -23.93
C VAL A 130 -2.01 12.96 -25.10
N SER A 131 -2.06 11.63 -24.95
CA SER A 131 -2.69 10.68 -25.88
C SER A 131 -3.76 9.86 -25.15
N MET A 132 -4.51 9.04 -25.91
CA MET A 132 -5.44 8.08 -25.29
C MET A 132 -4.73 6.98 -24.46
N ALA A 133 -3.48 6.66 -24.79
CA ALA A 133 -2.70 5.63 -24.12
C ALA A 133 -1.90 6.15 -22.91
N GLY A 134 -2.03 7.44 -22.58
CA GLY A 134 -1.32 8.07 -21.48
C GLY A 134 -0.71 9.42 -21.84
N LYS A 135 -0.01 9.99 -20.88
CA LYS A 135 0.65 11.29 -20.97
C LYS A 135 2.15 11.14 -20.73
N SER A 136 2.91 12.07 -21.27
CA SER A 136 4.34 12.16 -21.07
C SER A 136 4.70 13.61 -20.84
N SER A 137 5.55 13.88 -19.85
CA SER A 137 5.85 15.23 -19.38
C SER A 137 7.37 15.41 -19.28
N VAL A 138 7.85 16.60 -19.62
CA VAL A 138 9.25 17.00 -19.41
C VAL A 138 9.29 18.34 -18.68
N VAL A 139 10.24 18.51 -17.76
CA VAL A 139 10.44 19.76 -17.02
C VAL A 139 11.80 20.33 -17.38
N TYR A 140 11.82 21.60 -17.77
CA TYR A 140 13.04 22.34 -18.04
C TYR A 140 13.18 23.51 -17.09
N LYS A 141 14.38 23.67 -16.55
CA LYS A 141 14.81 24.84 -15.81
C LYS A 141 15.53 25.79 -16.75
N ILE A 142 14.97 26.98 -16.92
CA ILE A 142 15.56 28.05 -17.71
C ILE A 142 16.19 29.07 -16.77
N ASN A 143 17.46 29.38 -17.01
CA ASN A 143 18.16 30.44 -16.29
C ASN A 143 17.93 31.80 -16.98
N LEU A 144 17.16 32.68 -16.33
CA LEU A 144 16.78 33.96 -16.91
C LEU A 144 17.95 34.96 -17.00
N ILE A 145 18.96 34.82 -16.14
CA ILE A 145 20.15 35.70 -16.17
C ILE A 145 20.96 35.43 -17.43
N PHE A 146 21.15 34.16 -17.79
CA PHE A 146 21.82 33.78 -19.04
C PHE A 146 20.97 34.12 -20.27
N LEU A 147 19.64 34.02 -20.14
CA LEU A 147 18.68 34.37 -21.18
C LEU A 147 18.82 35.84 -21.63
N GLN A 148 18.82 36.77 -20.68
CA GLN A 148 18.97 38.20 -20.97
C GLN A 148 20.33 38.54 -21.59
N LYS A 149 21.38 37.84 -21.14
CA LYS A 149 22.75 38.05 -21.62
C LYS A 149 23.00 37.46 -23.02
N GLY A 150 22.04 36.75 -23.60
CA GLY A 150 22.20 36.08 -24.89
C GLY A 150 23.32 35.03 -24.88
N ALA A 151 23.52 34.37 -23.75
CA ALA A 151 24.55 33.35 -23.61
C ALA A 151 24.21 32.11 -24.47
N SER A 152 25.26 31.39 -24.90
CA SER A 152 25.11 30.13 -25.62
C SER A 152 24.26 29.13 -24.80
N SER A 153 23.51 28.26 -25.49
CA SER A 153 22.55 27.31 -24.90
C SER A 153 23.10 26.41 -23.78
N ASN A 154 24.41 26.22 -23.71
CA ASN A 154 25.09 25.45 -22.67
C ASN A 154 24.98 26.15 -21.30
N GLY A 155 24.11 25.63 -20.44
CA GLY A 155 23.81 26.18 -19.10
C GLY A 155 22.56 27.06 -19.04
N LEU A 156 21.93 27.36 -20.18
CA LEU A 156 20.68 28.12 -20.26
C LEU A 156 19.47 27.26 -19.89
N ILE A 157 19.45 26.02 -20.37
CA ILE A 157 18.34 25.06 -20.20
C ILE A 157 18.88 23.76 -19.61
N GLU A 158 18.40 23.43 -18.43
CA GLU A 158 18.66 22.19 -17.71
C GLU A 158 17.37 21.36 -17.68
N GLU A 159 17.44 20.09 -18.09
CA GLU A 159 16.30 19.17 -17.95
C GLU A 159 16.27 18.65 -16.51
N ILE A 160 15.14 18.83 -15.83
CA ILE A 160 14.91 18.25 -14.52
C ILE A 160 14.24 16.90 -14.75
N PRO A 161 14.85 15.78 -14.33
CA PRO A 161 14.19 14.50 -14.38
C PRO A 161 12.90 14.60 -13.55
N ILE A 162 11.77 14.38 -14.21
CA ILE A 162 10.52 14.19 -13.49
C ILE A 162 10.65 12.81 -12.86
N GLU A 163 10.79 12.76 -11.54
CA GLU A 163 10.44 11.54 -10.82
C GLU A 163 8.96 11.31 -11.12
N GLU A 164 8.68 10.45 -12.11
CA GLU A 164 7.34 9.97 -12.37
C GLU A 164 6.86 9.40 -11.04
N SER A 165 5.99 10.17 -10.39
CA SER A 165 5.08 9.66 -9.39
C SER A 165 4.10 8.74 -10.12
N SER A 166 4.61 7.67 -10.74
CA SER A 166 3.96 6.38 -10.63
C SER A 166 3.52 6.29 -9.18
N VAL A 167 2.28 5.88 -8.96
CA VAL A 167 1.79 5.55 -7.63
C VAL A 167 2.53 4.29 -7.19
N SER A 168 3.83 4.42 -6.98
CA SER A 168 4.62 3.62 -6.10
C SER A 168 4.21 4.13 -4.73
N VAL A 169 3.27 3.42 -4.12
CA VAL A 169 3.08 3.44 -2.66
C VAL A 169 4.33 2.90 -1.92
N SER A 170 5.53 3.02 -2.52
CA SER A 170 6.66 2.13 -2.25
C SER A 170 7.99 2.84 -1.96
N ALA A 171 7.98 4.09 -1.51
CA ALA A 171 9.24 4.75 -1.08
C ALA A 171 9.16 5.50 0.26
N TRP A 172 7.97 5.67 0.86
CA TRP A 172 7.77 6.53 2.04
C TRP A 172 7.26 5.84 3.30
N LEU A 173 7.27 4.52 3.32
CA LEU A 173 7.34 3.79 4.58
C LEU A 173 8.74 3.18 4.61
N ASP A 174 9.69 3.98 5.11
CA ASP A 174 11.04 3.55 5.44
C ASP A 174 10.99 2.10 5.94
N VAL A 175 11.73 1.18 5.31
CA VAL A 175 11.78 -0.22 5.78
C VAL A 175 12.17 -0.26 7.26
N HIS A 176 12.94 0.72 7.72
CA HIS A 176 13.25 0.95 9.13
C HIS A 176 12.04 1.36 9.98
N LEU A 177 11.10 2.15 9.44
CA LEU A 177 9.86 2.54 10.12
C LEU A 177 8.88 1.36 10.22
N ILE A 178 8.71 0.57 9.16
CA ILE A 178 7.89 -0.66 9.21
C ILE A 178 8.53 -1.70 10.14
N ALA A 179 9.84 -1.94 10.02
CA ALA A 179 10.56 -2.86 10.90
C ALA A 179 10.50 -2.40 12.37
N GLY A 180 10.61 -1.09 12.61
CA GLY A 180 10.43 -0.47 13.92
C GLY A 180 9.03 -0.72 14.49
N ALA A 181 7.99 -0.45 13.71
CA ALA A 181 6.60 -0.66 14.14
C ALA A 181 6.31 -2.14 14.44
N VAL A 182 6.76 -3.05 13.58
CA VAL A 182 6.56 -4.49 13.75
C VAL A 182 7.29 -5.02 14.98
N SER A 183 8.54 -4.60 15.21
CA SER A 183 9.31 -5.00 16.40
C SER A 183 8.66 -4.50 17.71
N ALA A 184 8.12 -3.28 17.72
CA ALA A 184 7.41 -2.74 18.87
C ALA A 184 6.14 -3.55 19.20
N VAL A 185 5.38 -3.97 18.19
CA VAL A 185 4.20 -4.82 18.37
C VAL A 185 4.58 -6.20 18.94
N PHE A 186 5.64 -6.83 18.43
CA PHE A 186 6.11 -8.10 18.98
C PHE A 186 6.58 -7.98 20.43
N MET A 187 7.32 -6.91 20.76
CA MET A 187 7.78 -6.67 22.13
C MET A 187 6.63 -6.42 23.10
N THR A 188 5.60 -5.67 22.71
CA THR A 188 4.42 -5.42 23.55
C THR A 188 3.63 -6.70 23.79
N ILE A 189 3.42 -7.53 22.76
CA ILE A 189 2.76 -8.84 22.91
C ILE A 189 3.56 -9.75 23.84
N ALA A 190 4.89 -9.84 23.66
CA ALA A 190 5.76 -10.62 24.52
C ALA A 190 5.69 -10.17 25.99
N CYS A 191 5.70 -8.86 26.24
CA CYS A 191 5.53 -8.29 27.58
C CYS A 191 4.18 -8.68 28.21
N ILE A 192 3.08 -8.63 27.45
CA ILE A 192 1.75 -9.02 27.94
C ILE A 192 1.74 -10.51 28.31
N ILE A 193 2.31 -11.37 27.46
CA ILE A 193 2.40 -12.82 27.74
C ILE A 193 3.24 -13.08 28.99
N CYS A 194 4.42 -12.46 29.10
CA CYS A 194 5.28 -12.58 30.27
C CYS A 194 4.57 -12.14 31.56
N CYS A 195 3.90 -10.99 31.54
CA CYS A 195 3.09 -10.51 32.66
C CYS A 195 1.98 -11.50 33.01
N GLY A 196 1.28 -12.04 32.00
CA GLY A 196 0.24 -13.06 32.18
C GLY A 196 0.79 -14.34 32.85
N VAL A 197 1.93 -14.84 32.38
CA VAL A 197 2.60 -16.02 32.95
C VAL A 197 3.07 -15.76 34.37
N ILE A 198 3.65 -14.60 34.65
CA ILE A 198 4.09 -14.22 36.01
C ILE A 198 2.88 -14.15 36.95
N ILE A 199 1.78 -13.52 36.53
CA ILE A 199 0.55 -13.42 37.33
C ILE A 199 -0.02 -14.82 37.56
N HIS A 200 -0.08 -15.67 36.53
CA HIS A 200 -0.58 -17.04 36.63
C HIS A 200 0.29 -17.89 37.55
N LYS A 201 1.62 -17.79 37.44
CA LYS A 201 2.58 -18.47 38.32
C LYS A 201 2.46 -17.98 39.76
N ARG A 202 2.29 -16.68 40.00
CA ARG A 202 2.06 -16.14 41.35
C ARG A 202 0.74 -16.62 41.94
N LYS A 203 -0.34 -16.67 41.15
CA LYS A 203 -1.63 -17.23 41.57
C LYS A 203 -1.52 -18.73 41.88
N TYR A 204 -0.86 -19.49 41.01
CA TYR A 204 -0.63 -20.92 41.18
C TYR A 204 0.23 -21.23 42.43
N LEU A 205 1.29 -20.45 42.67
CA LEU A 205 2.14 -20.60 43.85
C LEU A 205 1.39 -20.25 45.14
N LYS A 206 0.55 -19.21 45.14
CA LYS A 206 -0.33 -18.88 46.28
C LYS A 206 -1.34 -19.99 46.54
N TYR A 207 -2.03 -20.46 45.49
CA TYR A 207 -2.97 -21.58 45.58
C TYR A 207 -2.32 -22.85 46.14
N ARG A 208 -1.12 -23.19 45.64
CA ARG A 208 -0.34 -24.33 46.14
C ARG A 208 0.11 -24.17 47.59
N ALA A 209 0.49 -22.96 48.01
CA ALA A 209 0.87 -22.69 49.39
C ALA A 209 -0.31 -22.86 50.35
N THR A 210 -1.50 -22.37 49.99
CA THR A 210 -2.74 -22.54 50.77
C THR A 210 -3.13 -24.02 50.88
N ILE A 211 -3.11 -24.78 49.79
CA ILE A 211 -3.40 -26.23 49.86
C ILE A 211 -2.37 -26.96 50.73
N LYS A 212 -1.10 -26.58 50.66
CA LYS A 212 -0.07 -27.20 51.50
C LYS A 212 -0.24 -26.86 52.99
N SER A 213 -0.64 -25.63 53.34
CA SER A 213 -0.93 -25.26 54.73
C SER A 213 -2.17 -25.96 55.27
N ASP A 214 -3.24 -26.06 54.48
CA ASP A 214 -4.48 -26.74 54.88
C ASP A 214 -4.24 -28.25 55.07
N LEU A 215 -3.43 -28.86 54.21
CA LEU A 215 -3.03 -30.25 54.35
C LEU A 215 -2.12 -30.48 55.58
N SER A 216 -1.18 -29.57 55.86
CA SER A 216 -0.33 -29.68 57.06
C SER A 216 -1.17 -29.55 58.34
N GLY A 217 -2.09 -28.58 58.37
CA GLY A 217 -2.97 -28.38 59.53
C GLY A 217 -3.91 -29.55 59.78
N THR A 218 -4.46 -30.17 58.72
CA THR A 218 -5.28 -31.38 58.87
C THR A 218 -4.45 -32.57 59.38
N VAL A 219 -3.24 -32.78 58.85
CA VAL A 219 -2.33 -33.83 59.32
C VAL A 219 -1.92 -33.60 60.79
N GLU A 220 -1.61 -32.37 61.18
CA GLU A 220 -1.26 -32.01 62.57
C GLU A 220 -2.44 -32.21 63.55
N ALA A 221 -3.66 -31.85 63.13
CA ALA A 221 -4.86 -32.09 63.92
C ALA A 221 -5.16 -33.59 64.08
N GLU A 222 -5.01 -34.38 63.01
CA GLU A 222 -5.17 -35.84 63.04
C GLU A 222 -4.11 -36.49 63.94
N ASN A 223 -2.86 -36.03 63.86
CA ASN A 223 -1.75 -36.56 64.67
C ASN A 223 -1.94 -36.23 66.16
N SER A 224 -2.43 -35.02 66.48
CA SER A 224 -2.78 -34.62 67.85
C SER A 224 -3.90 -35.49 68.42
N ARG A 225 -4.96 -35.72 67.63
CA ARG A 225 -6.08 -36.61 68.01
C ARG A 225 -5.64 -38.04 68.25
N ASN A 226 -4.75 -38.59 67.41
CA ASN A 226 -4.20 -39.93 67.60
C ASN A 226 -3.35 -40.02 68.87
N THR A 227 -2.60 -38.95 69.20
CA THR A 227 -1.77 -38.89 70.42
C THR A 227 -2.66 -38.89 71.67
N GLU A 228 -3.73 -38.09 71.68
CA GLU A 228 -4.72 -38.09 72.77
C GLU A 228 -5.38 -39.46 72.94
N LEU A 229 -5.77 -40.13 71.86
CA LEU A 229 -6.33 -41.49 71.91
C LEU A 229 -5.34 -42.48 72.53
N THR A 230 -4.07 -42.45 72.12
CA THR A 230 -3.04 -43.32 72.73
C THR A 230 -2.82 -43.02 74.22
N GLN A 231 -2.87 -41.75 74.63
CA GLN A 231 -2.75 -41.39 76.03
C GLN A 231 -3.99 -41.81 76.85
N ALA A 232 -5.19 -41.71 76.29
CA ALA A 232 -6.43 -42.19 76.91
C ALA A 232 -6.43 -43.71 77.10
N HIS A 233 -5.90 -44.47 76.13
CA HIS A 233 -5.76 -45.92 76.25
C HIS A 233 -4.77 -46.36 77.33
N LEU A 234 -3.74 -45.56 77.63
CA LEU A 234 -2.80 -45.84 78.72
C LEU A 234 -3.38 -45.58 80.12
N TYR A 235 -4.48 -44.84 80.23
CA TYR A 235 -5.07 -44.41 81.50
C TYR A 235 -6.38 -45.14 81.86
N SER A 236 -6.65 -46.31 81.27
CA SER A 236 -7.84 -47.10 81.63
C SER A 236 -7.60 -47.88 82.94
N PRO A 237 -8.27 -47.52 84.07
CA PRO A 237 -8.11 -48.27 85.32
C PRO A 237 -8.85 -49.61 85.22
N THR A 238 -8.13 -50.71 85.41
CA THR A 238 -8.70 -52.06 85.41
C THR A 238 -9.75 -52.21 86.52
N PRO A 239 -11.00 -52.61 86.22
CA PRO A 239 -12.01 -52.83 87.25
C PRO A 239 -11.71 -54.11 88.07
N ARG A 240 -11.81 -53.95 89.39
CA ARG A 240 -11.55 -54.97 90.42
C ARG A 240 -12.56 -56.13 90.32
N LYS A 241 -12.08 -57.37 90.13
CA LYS A 241 -12.91 -58.59 90.06
C LYS A 241 -13.72 -58.81 91.35
N LYS A 242 -15.05 -58.95 91.20
CA LYS A 242 -15.95 -59.59 92.18
C LYS A 242 -16.25 -61.03 91.75
N SER A 243 -16.47 -61.87 92.75
CA SER A 243 -16.39 -63.33 92.67
C SER A 243 -17.67 -64.04 92.22
N ARG A 244 -17.45 -65.02 91.34
CA ARG A 244 -17.87 -66.44 91.45
C ARG A 244 -19.32 -66.82 91.12
N ALA A 245 -19.36 -68.05 90.61
CA ALA A 245 -20.46 -69.01 90.55
C ALA A 245 -21.38 -68.88 89.33
N SER A 246 -21.84 -69.95 88.70
CA SER A 246 -21.45 -71.37 88.69
C SER A 246 -22.36 -72.05 87.67
N LEU A 247 -21.90 -73.14 87.06
CA LEU A 247 -22.69 -74.27 86.53
C LEU A 247 -23.75 -73.92 85.45
N GLY A 248 -23.88 -74.63 84.35
CA GLY A 248 -23.41 -75.97 84.02
C GLY A 248 -24.48 -76.66 83.19
N SER A 249 -24.02 -77.47 82.22
CA SER A 249 -24.75 -78.49 81.43
C SER A 249 -25.98 -78.04 80.62
N ILE A 250 -26.22 -78.58 79.44
CA ILE A 250 -26.16 -80.00 79.01
C ILE A 250 -25.40 -80.14 77.70
#